data_AF-A0A7J9D7C1-F1
#
_entry.id   AF-A0A7J9D7C1-F1
#
_cell.length_a   1.000
_cell.length_b   1.000
_cell.length_c   1.000
_cell.angle_alpha   90.00
_cell.angle_beta   90.00
_cell.angle_gamma   90.00
#
_symmetry.space_group_name_H-M   'P 1'
#
loop_
_entity.id
_entity.type
_entity.pdbx_description
1 polymer ?
#
loop_
_entity_poly.entity_id
_entity_poly.type
_entity_poly.pdbx_seq_one_letter_code
_entity_poly.pdbx_strand_id
1 'polypeptide(L)'
;TLLPQQLFTRSKRLISRLGNGNYAAGYFIFCFDNDNVLKLMYDGPDSSSLYWSDVDNTIFGNGRTSYNSNRVTSLDDVGRFSSSDQLEFSASDLGLGIKRRLTIDYDGNLRLYSLNYVTSLWKITWEAVLQ
;
A
#
# COMPACT_ATOMS: atom_id res chain seq x y z
N THR A 1 -6.55 -5.14 3.32
CA THR A 1 -6.83 -3.69 3.37
C THR A 1 -6.36 -3.11 4.69
N LEU A 2 -5.91 -1.84 4.67
CA LEU A 2 -5.54 -1.02 5.81
C LEU A 2 -6.51 0.17 5.90
N LEU A 3 -7.05 0.43 7.10
CA LEU A 3 -7.92 1.57 7.38
C LEU A 3 -7.15 2.71 8.06
N PRO A 4 -7.67 3.96 8.03
CA PRO A 4 -7.14 5.03 8.86
C PRO A 4 -6.99 4.60 10.32
N GLN A 5 -5.93 5.08 10.97
CA GLN A 5 -5.55 4.76 12.36
C GLN A 5 -5.20 3.28 12.63
N GLN A 6 -5.34 2.38 11.65
CA GLN A 6 -4.94 1.00 11.81
C GLN A 6 -3.41 0.89 11.76
N LEU A 7 -2.83 0.30 12.80
CA LEU A 7 -1.38 0.04 12.83
C LEU A 7 -1.00 -1.05 11.82
N PHE A 8 -0.08 -0.71 10.93
CA PHE A 8 0.63 -1.65 10.06
C PHE A 8 2.10 -1.74 10.48
N THR A 9 2.55 -2.95 10.78
CA THR A 9 3.88 -3.21 11.34
C THR A 9 4.55 -4.35 10.59
N ARG A 10 5.84 -4.63 10.88
CA ARG A 10 6.59 -5.76 10.31
C ARG A 10 5.85 -7.10 10.28
N SER A 11 5.05 -7.41 11.31
CA SER A 11 4.37 -8.71 11.41
C SER A 11 3.11 -8.82 10.55
N LYS A 12 2.69 -7.71 9.92
CA LYS A 12 1.49 -7.65 9.08
C LYS A 12 1.86 -7.56 7.61
N ARG A 13 1.00 -8.15 6.80
CA ARG A 13 1.07 -8.10 5.33
C ARG A 13 -0.34 -7.85 4.80
N LEU A 14 -0.48 -7.06 3.75
CA LEU A 14 -1.72 -7.05 2.98
C LEU A 14 -1.54 -8.01 1.82
N ILE A 15 -2.45 -8.96 1.68
CA ILE A 15 -2.46 -9.92 0.59
C ILE A 15 -3.63 -9.54 -0.32
N SER A 16 -3.40 -9.55 -1.62
CA SER A 16 -4.43 -9.27 -2.61
C SER A 16 -5.48 -10.38 -2.64
N ARG A 17 -6.57 -10.09 -3.34
CA ARG A 17 -7.54 -11.10 -3.75
C ARG A 17 -7.01 -11.85 -4.97
N LEU A 18 -7.39 -13.12 -5.12
CA LEU A 18 -6.98 -13.94 -6.25
C LEU A 18 -7.51 -13.41 -7.59
N GLY A 19 -8.67 -12.76 -7.59
CA GLY A 19 -9.26 -12.19 -8.79
C GLY A 19 -10.47 -11.33 -8.48
N ASN A 20 -11.03 -10.70 -9.50
CA ASN A 20 -12.26 -9.93 -9.33
C ASN A 20 -13.41 -10.84 -8.86
N GLY A 21 -14.07 -10.48 -7.75
CA GLY A 21 -15.11 -11.29 -7.13
C GLY A 21 -14.63 -12.57 -6.43
N ASN A 22 -13.34 -12.91 -6.51
CA ASN A 22 -12.76 -14.07 -5.84
C ASN A 22 -12.01 -13.64 -4.58
N TYR A 23 -12.56 -13.95 -3.41
CA TYR A 23 -12.04 -13.53 -2.11
C TYR A 23 -10.96 -14.46 -1.54
N ALA A 24 -10.53 -15.49 -2.28
CA ALA A 24 -9.35 -16.26 -1.93
C ALA A 24 -8.10 -15.38 -1.93
N ALA A 25 -7.09 -15.77 -1.15
CA ALA A 25 -5.80 -15.09 -1.15
C ALA A 25 -5.15 -15.18 -2.53
N GLY A 26 -4.75 -14.03 -3.06
CA GLY A 26 -3.95 -13.93 -4.28
C GLY A 26 -2.46 -14.00 -3.98
N TYR A 27 -1.67 -13.60 -4.98
CA TYR A 27 -0.21 -13.70 -4.95
C TYR A 27 0.50 -12.36 -4.75
N PHE A 28 -0.24 -11.24 -4.74
CA PHE A 28 0.36 -9.92 -4.56
C PHE A 28 0.34 -9.53 -3.08
N ILE A 29 1.47 -9.04 -2.58
CA ILE A 29 1.67 -8.76 -1.18
C ILE A 29 2.28 -7.37 -1.00
N PHE A 30 1.73 -6.61 -0.06
CA PHE A 30 2.33 -5.38 0.47
C PHE A 30 2.83 -5.62 1.89
N CYS A 31 4.13 -5.43 2.12
CA CYS A 31 4.77 -5.68 3.40
C CYS A 31 6.11 -4.97 3.56
N PHE A 32 6.61 -4.91 4.80
CA PHE A 32 8.01 -4.57 5.06
C PHE A 32 8.92 -5.76 4.73
N ASP A 33 9.90 -5.53 3.87
CA ASP A 33 10.94 -6.49 3.55
C ASP A 33 12.06 -6.50 4.61
N ASN A 34 13.02 -7.41 4.49
CA ASN A 34 14.12 -7.61 5.41
C ASN A 34 15.04 -6.39 5.56
N ASP A 35 15.05 -5.48 4.59
CA ASP A 35 15.80 -4.23 4.60
C ASP A 35 15.07 -3.06 5.29
N ASN A 36 13.95 -3.32 5.97
CA ASN A 36 13.10 -2.32 6.64
C ASN A 36 12.25 -1.43 5.70
N VAL A 37 12.20 -1.73 4.39
CA VAL A 37 11.44 -0.94 3.41
C VAL A 37 10.12 -1.63 3.04
N LEU A 38 9.04 -0.86 2.91
CA LEU A 38 7.76 -1.29 2.34
C LEU A 38 7.89 -1.51 0.84
N LYS A 39 7.47 -2.69 0.39
CA LYS A 39 7.54 -3.10 -1.00
C LYS A 39 6.25 -3.75 -1.45
N LEU A 40 6.06 -3.83 -2.76
CA LEU A 40 5.11 -4.74 -3.37
C LEU A 40 5.87 -5.92 -3.98
N MET A 41 5.35 -7.11 -3.71
CA MET A 41 5.91 -8.36 -4.19
C MET A 41 4.83 -9.27 -4.76
N TYR A 42 5.20 -10.01 -5.80
CA TYR A 42 4.48 -11.17 -6.26
C TYR A 42 5.12 -12.39 -5.62
N ASP A 43 4.31 -13.27 -5.04
CA ASP A 43 4.72 -14.51 -4.37
C ASP A 43 3.83 -15.64 -4.88
N GLY A 44 4.15 -16.13 -6.08
CA GLY A 44 3.39 -17.15 -6.79
C GLY A 44 3.98 -18.56 -6.66
N PRO A 45 3.33 -19.57 -7.24
CA PRO A 45 3.76 -20.97 -7.13
C PRO A 45 5.16 -21.24 -7.68
N ASP A 46 5.52 -20.56 -8.77
CA ASP A 46 6.77 -20.83 -9.50
C ASP A 46 7.89 -19.84 -9.14
N SER A 47 7.53 -18.62 -8.72
CA SER A 47 8.50 -17.56 -8.46
C SER A 47 7.97 -16.48 -7.52
N SER A 48 8.92 -15.80 -6.88
CA SER A 48 8.68 -14.59 -6.10
C SER A 48 9.50 -13.43 -6.67
N SER A 49 8.90 -12.26 -6.83
CA SER A 49 9.59 -11.07 -7.33
C SER A 49 9.11 -9.80 -6.64
N LEU A 50 10.04 -8.90 -6.37
CA LEU A 50 9.74 -7.52 -6.01
C LEU A 50 9.53 -6.72 -7.30
N TYR A 51 8.53 -5.84 -7.32
CA TYR A 51 8.24 -5.02 -8.51
C TYR A 51 7.95 -3.55 -8.20
N TRP A 52 7.93 -3.17 -6.92
CA TRP A 52 7.72 -1.79 -6.52
C TRP A 52 8.47 -1.47 -5.20
N SER A 53 9.08 -0.29 -5.03
CA SER A 53 9.20 0.82 -6.02
C SER A 53 10.16 0.47 -7.16
N ASP A 54 10.62 1.45 -7.95
CA ASP A 54 11.59 1.25 -9.04
C ASP A 54 12.74 0.33 -8.59
N VAL A 55 12.72 -0.91 -9.09
CA VAL A 55 13.59 -2.00 -8.65
C VAL A 55 15.00 -1.87 -9.22
N ASP A 56 15.16 -1.07 -10.26
CA ASP A 56 16.45 -0.78 -10.88
C ASP A 56 17.18 0.37 -10.17
N ASN A 57 16.50 1.04 -9.24
CA ASN A 57 17.05 2.14 -8.45
C ASN A 57 17.42 1.71 -7.02
N THR A 58 18.30 2.50 -6.39
CA THR A 58 18.68 2.28 -4.98
C THR A 58 17.55 2.70 -4.03
N ILE A 59 17.56 2.16 -2.81
CA ILE A 59 16.59 2.55 -1.75
C ILE A 59 16.57 4.07 -1.56
N PHE A 60 17.74 4.69 -1.44
CA PHE A 60 17.86 6.14 -1.27
C PHE A 60 17.50 6.93 -2.54
N GLY A 61 17.82 6.39 -3.72
CA GLY A 61 17.41 6.97 -5.01
C GLY A 61 15.89 7.00 -5.20
N ASN A 62 15.18 6.06 -4.57
CA ASN A 62 13.71 6.05 -4.48
C ASN A 62 13.15 6.98 -3.40
N GLY A 63 14.01 7.80 -2.76
CA GLY A 63 13.60 8.67 -1.65
C GLY A 63 13.23 7.92 -0.38
N ARG A 64 13.73 6.69 -0.21
CA ARG A 64 13.44 5.82 0.94
C ARG A 64 14.67 5.65 1.82
N THR A 65 14.48 5.08 3.00
CA THR A 65 15.56 4.73 3.91
C THR A 65 15.38 3.35 4.53
N SER A 66 16.47 2.58 4.59
CA SER A 66 16.53 1.30 5.30
C SER A 66 17.01 1.43 6.75
N TYR A 67 17.43 2.62 7.19
CA TYR A 67 18.03 2.82 8.51
C TYR A 67 17.01 2.74 9.66
N ASN A 68 15.74 3.00 9.39
CA ASN A 68 14.70 2.98 10.42
C ASN A 68 14.06 1.59 10.52
N SER A 69 14.53 0.81 11.49
CA SER A 69 14.07 -0.57 11.72
C SER A 69 12.74 -0.69 12.48
N ASN A 70 12.09 0.43 12.84
CA ASN A 70 10.80 0.40 13.52
C ASN A 70 9.71 -0.29 12.68
N ARG A 71 9.78 -0.17 11.34
CA ARG A 71 8.86 -0.82 10.39
C ARG A 71 7.40 -0.60 10.75
N VAL A 72 7.00 0.66 10.77
CA VAL A 72 5.64 1.10 11.10
C VAL A 72 5.11 2.05 10.05
N THR A 73 3.79 2.08 9.87
CA THR A 73 3.11 3.01 8.98
C THR A 73 1.88 3.61 9.66
N SER A 74 1.47 4.77 9.17
CA SER A 74 0.22 5.42 9.56
C SER A 74 -0.51 5.95 8.34
N LEU A 75 -1.81 5.68 8.27
CA LEU A 75 -2.76 6.39 7.42
C LEU A 75 -3.65 7.23 8.35
N ASP A 76 -3.63 8.55 8.20
CA ASP A 76 -4.46 9.44 9.02
C ASP A 76 -5.86 9.64 8.43
N ASP A 77 -6.74 10.28 9.21
CA ASP A 77 -8.14 10.54 8.82
C ASP A 77 -8.28 11.62 7.74
N VAL A 78 -7.22 12.40 7.48
CA VAL A 78 -7.21 13.42 6.41
C VAL A 78 -6.85 12.77 5.07
N GLY A 79 -6.17 11.63 5.09
CA GLY A 79 -5.74 10.87 3.92
C GLY A 79 -4.25 10.95 3.63
N ARG A 80 -3.41 11.25 4.64
CA ARG A 80 -1.95 11.17 4.52
C ARG A 80 -1.46 9.81 4.99
N PHE A 81 -0.61 9.21 4.17
CA PHE A 81 0.15 8.02 4.52
C PHE A 81 1.60 8.39 4.79
N SER A 82 2.16 7.84 5.86
CA SER A 82 3.58 7.91 6.16
C SER A 82 4.10 6.56 6.63
N SER A 83 5.38 6.29 6.36
CA SER A 83 6.08 5.10 6.81
C SER A 83 7.44 5.42 7.41
N SER A 84 7.91 4.52 8.28
CA SER A 84 9.25 4.57 8.87
C SER A 84 10.38 4.65 7.83
N ASP A 85 10.15 4.15 6.62
CA ASP A 85 11.13 4.13 5.53
C ASP A 85 11.08 5.37 4.62
N GLN A 86 10.45 6.45 5.07
CA GLN A 86 10.24 7.72 4.35
C GLN A 86 9.24 7.66 3.17
N LEU A 87 8.48 6.56 3.00
CA LEU A 87 7.32 6.62 2.10
C LEU A 87 6.31 7.62 2.62
N GLU A 88 5.99 8.62 1.81
CA GLU A 88 4.90 9.54 2.06
C GLU A 88 4.04 9.71 0.80
N PHE A 89 2.73 9.68 0.98
CA PHE A 89 1.79 10.06 -0.05
C PHE A 89 0.49 10.58 0.58
N SER A 90 -0.33 11.23 -0.23
CA SER A 90 -1.61 11.79 0.20
C SER A 90 -2.69 11.48 -0.81
N ALA A 91 -3.91 11.30 -0.31
CA ALA A 91 -5.10 11.28 -1.15
C ALA A 91 -5.22 12.59 -1.94
N SER A 92 -5.62 12.53 -3.21
CA SER A 92 -5.92 13.73 -4.01
C SER A 92 -7.07 14.57 -3.44
N ASP A 93 -7.91 13.97 -2.60
CA ASP A 93 -9.07 14.59 -1.95
C ASP A 93 -8.86 14.75 -0.43
N LEU A 94 -7.66 15.19 -0.01
CA LEU A 94 -7.33 15.46 1.39
C LEU A 94 -8.48 16.17 2.11
N GLY A 95 -8.89 15.63 3.25
CA GLY A 95 -10.00 16.18 4.01
C GLY A 95 -10.52 15.24 5.09
N LEU A 96 -11.05 15.81 6.16
CA LEU A 96 -11.64 15.07 7.27
C LEU A 96 -13.02 14.49 6.89
N GLY A 97 -13.44 13.43 7.58
CA GLY A 97 -14.78 12.84 7.44
C GLY A 97 -14.99 11.93 6.22
N ILE A 98 -14.00 11.82 5.33
CA ILE A 98 -14.02 10.92 4.18
C ILE A 98 -13.57 9.53 4.64
N LYS A 99 -14.41 8.52 4.44
CA LYS A 99 -14.02 7.12 4.69
C LYS A 99 -12.98 6.69 3.67
N ARG A 100 -11.84 6.21 4.16
CA ARG A 100 -10.71 5.78 3.33
C ARG A 100 -10.29 4.35 3.60
N ARG A 101 -9.68 3.74 2.59
CA ARG A 101 -9.03 2.43 2.72
C ARG A 101 -7.87 2.29 1.75
N LEU A 102 -6.74 1.79 2.23
CA LEU A 102 -5.59 1.44 1.41
C LEU A 102 -5.64 -0.08 1.13
N THR A 103 -5.69 -0.47 -0.14
CA THR A 103 -5.90 -1.85 -0.56
C THR A 103 -4.92 -2.23 -1.65
N ILE A 104 -4.34 -3.43 -1.54
CA ILE A 104 -3.68 -4.07 -2.68
C ILE A 104 -4.74 -4.83 -3.46
N ASP A 105 -4.94 -4.44 -4.72
CA ASP A 105 -5.95 -5.02 -5.59
C ASP A 105 -5.44 -6.31 -6.26
N TYR A 106 -6.35 -7.04 -6.90
CA TYR A 106 -6.04 -8.33 -7.53
C TYR A 106 -5.08 -8.19 -8.72
N ASP A 107 -4.91 -6.98 -9.26
CA ASP A 107 -3.94 -6.65 -10.30
C ASP A 107 -2.54 -6.32 -9.74
N GLY A 108 -2.37 -6.39 -8.42
CA GLY A 108 -1.11 -6.13 -7.74
C GLY A 108 -0.81 -4.67 -7.47
N ASN A 109 -1.68 -3.73 -7.84
CA ASN A 109 -1.45 -2.33 -7.52
C ASN A 109 -1.99 -1.98 -6.12
N LEU A 110 -1.28 -1.09 -5.43
CA LEU A 110 -1.69 -0.57 -4.13
C LEU A 110 -2.41 0.76 -4.35
N ARG A 111 -3.66 0.84 -3.90
CA ARG A 111 -4.53 2.00 -4.12
C ARG A 111 -5.15 2.50 -2.84
N LEU A 112 -5.14 3.82 -2.66
CA LEU A 112 -5.92 4.52 -1.66
C LEU A 112 -7.27 4.86 -2.27
N TYR A 113 -8.33 4.42 -1.60
CA TYR A 113 -9.69 4.68 -1.99
C TYR A 113 -10.37 5.62 -1.00
N SER A 114 -11.11 6.58 -1.52
CA SER A 114 -12.03 7.45 -0.79
C SER A 114 -13.48 7.11 -1.16
N LEU A 115 -14.36 6.98 -0.17
CA LEU A 115 -15.78 6.76 -0.42
C LEU A 115 -16.45 8.07 -0.85
N ASN A 116 -17.04 8.09 -2.04
CA ASN A 116 -17.92 9.17 -2.47
C ASN A 116 -19.32 8.93 -1.88
N TYR A 117 -19.74 9.78 -0.94
CA TYR A 117 -21.04 9.65 -0.28
C TYR A 117 -22.24 9.95 -1.18
N VAL A 118 -22.05 10.67 -2.29
CA VAL A 118 -23.13 10.97 -3.25
C VAL A 118 -23.43 9.75 -4.10
N THR A 119 -22.39 9.08 -4.61
CA THR A 119 -22.54 7.92 -5.51
C THR A 119 -22.48 6.58 -4.79
N SER A 120 -22.07 6.56 -3.52
CA SER A 120 -21.74 5.35 -2.74
C SER A 120 -20.63 4.48 -3.37
N LEU A 121 -19.87 5.03 -4.30
CA LEU A 121 -18.75 4.34 -4.96
C LEU A 121 -17.41 4.72 -4.33
N TRP A 122 -16.48 3.78 -4.37
CA TRP A 122 -15.10 4.02 -3.98
C TRP A 122 -14.33 4.61 -5.16
N LYS A 123 -13.74 5.79 -4.96
CA LYS A 123 -12.89 6.47 -5.95
C LYS A 123 -11.42 6.28 -5.58
N ILE A 124 -10.57 6.02 -6.57
CA ILE A 124 -9.11 6.00 -6.39
C ILE A 124 -8.63 7.44 -6.22
N THR A 125 -7.88 7.69 -5.15
CA THR A 125 -7.36 9.02 -4.81
C THR A 125 -5.84 9.03 -4.66
N TRP A 126 -5.21 7.86 -4.68
CA TRP A 126 -3.78 7.67 -4.91
C TRP A 126 -3.52 6.23 -5.36
N GLU A 127 -2.48 6.02 -6.17
CA GLU A 127 -2.03 4.69 -6.58
C GLU A 127 -0.50 4.61 -6.66
N ALA A 128 0.04 3.43 -6.38
CA ALA A 128 1.49 3.20 -6.33
C ALA A 128 2.14 3.13 -7.72
N VAL A 129 1.42 2.57 -8.68
CA VAL A 129 1.81 2.49 -10.09
C VAL A 129 0.74 3.20 -10.91
N LEU A 130 1.13 4.26 -11.62
CA LEU A 130 0.23 4.99 -12.53
C LEU A 130 -0.08 4.10 -13.74
N GLN A 131 -1.35 4.08 -14.15
CA GLN A 131 -1.83 3.41 -15.37
C GLN A 131 -2.04 4.40 -16.52
#